data_AF-A0A847MZM8-F1
#
_entry.id   AF-A0A847MZM8-F1
#
_cell.length_a   1.000
_cell.length_b   1.000
_cell.length_c   1.000
_cell.angle_alpha   90.00
_cell.angle_beta   90.00
_cell.angle_gamma   90.00
#
_symmetry.space_group_name_H-M   'P 1'
#
loop_
_entity.id
_entity.type
_entity.pdbx_description
1 polymer ?
#
loop_
_entity_poly.entity_id
_entity_poly.type
_entity_poly.pdbx_seq_one_letter_code
_entity_poly.pdbx_strand_id
1 'polypeptide(L)'
;MQKLSFGSLFTQRCTVCGQSILDQCYPCSCCEDALIAYGPYEGVLAFLVLRYKSGGELLLAPFLADLFLALMQADAFSVLVPIPASKEGKRRRGFDQMLLIARILSRKTGAPVVRLFSHHKGRRHALLSKKARLETKSLLVRKYVSKRSGTLLRQCKQIYVLDDIHTTGSTCSQAKTYLESSYQARVITIVLCKA
;
A
#
# COMPACT_ATOMS: atom_id res chain seq x y z
N MET A 1 -1.62 0.33 33.56
CA MET A 1 -2.22 1.63 33.16
C MET A 1 -2.66 1.54 31.72
N GLN A 2 -3.97 1.60 31.44
CA GLN A 2 -4.46 1.81 30.07
C GLN A 2 -3.92 3.16 29.60
N LYS A 3 -3.13 3.17 28.52
CA LYS A 3 -2.70 4.41 27.89
C LYS A 3 -3.95 5.08 27.32
N LEU A 4 -4.44 6.12 27.99
CA LEU A 4 -5.45 7.02 27.46
C LEU A 4 -4.81 7.74 26.27
N SER A 5 -5.09 7.23 25.07
CA SER A 5 -4.81 7.93 23.83
C SER A 5 -5.86 9.01 23.66
N PHE A 6 -5.50 10.20 23.15
CA PHE A 6 -6.50 11.19 22.74
C PHE A 6 -7.59 10.58 21.83
N GLY A 7 -7.23 9.54 21.06
CA GLY A 7 -8.16 8.78 20.24
C GLY A 7 -9.31 8.11 21.02
N SER A 8 -9.14 7.75 22.30
CA SER A 8 -10.22 7.14 23.09
C SER A 8 -11.29 8.13 23.54
N LEU A 9 -11.03 9.44 23.44
CA LEU A 9 -12.00 10.49 23.77
C LEU A 9 -13.02 10.74 22.64
N PHE A 10 -12.69 10.32 21.43
CA PHE A 10 -13.59 10.40 20.28
C PHE A 10 -14.46 9.15 20.20
N THR A 11 -15.78 9.35 20.26
CA THR A 11 -16.78 8.28 20.13
C THR A 11 -17.02 7.89 18.67
N GLN A 12 -16.88 8.86 17.75
CA GLN A 12 -17.06 8.63 16.32
C GLN A 12 -15.82 7.99 15.69
N ARG A 13 -16.06 7.06 14.76
CA ARG A 13 -15.02 6.32 14.05
C ARG A 13 -15.23 6.42 12.54
N CYS A 14 -14.12 6.49 11.80
CA CYS A 14 -14.14 6.36 10.36
C CYS A 14 -14.70 4.98 9.97
N THR A 15 -15.71 4.97 9.10
CA THR A 15 -16.35 3.74 8.60
C THR A 15 -15.45 2.87 7.73
N VAL A 16 -14.33 3.43 7.25
CA VAL A 16 -13.37 2.71 6.40
C VAL A 16 -12.23 2.10 7.22
N CYS A 17 -11.55 2.90 8.05
CA CYS A 17 -10.34 2.47 8.77
C CYS A 17 -10.50 2.31 10.29
N GLY A 18 -11.64 2.68 10.86
CA GLY A 18 -11.89 2.58 12.31
C GLY A 18 -11.12 3.59 13.17
N GLN A 19 -10.36 4.51 12.57
CA GLN A 19 -9.70 5.58 13.32
C GLN A 19 -10.69 6.57 13.89
N SER A 20 -10.34 7.18 15.02
CA SER A 20 -11.11 8.24 15.66
C SER A 20 -11.27 9.45 14.74
N ILE A 21 -12.50 9.94 14.61
CA ILE A 21 -12.82 11.18 13.88
C ILE A 21 -13.57 12.14 14.81
N LEU A 22 -13.49 13.43 14.50
CA LEU A 22 -14.19 14.46 15.27
C LEU A 22 -15.72 14.32 15.13
N ASP A 23 -16.19 14.20 13.89
CA ASP A 23 -17.61 14.08 13.52
C ASP A 23 -17.69 13.31 12.18
N GLN A 24 -18.82 12.68 11.89
CA GLN A 24 -19.12 12.07 10.58
C GLN A 24 -19.16 13.12 9.45
N CYS A 25 -19.52 14.37 9.76
CA CYS A 25 -19.44 15.51 8.84
C CYS A 25 -17.99 15.90 8.46
N TYR A 26 -17.01 15.51 9.28
CA TYR A 26 -15.58 15.71 9.01
C TYR A 26 -14.92 14.34 8.82
N PRO A 27 -15.16 13.68 7.67
CA PRO A 27 -14.66 12.34 7.43
C PRO A 27 -13.13 12.30 7.44
N CYS A 28 -12.59 11.12 7.70
CA CYS A 28 -11.16 10.87 7.69
C CYS A 28 -10.54 11.32 6.36
N SER A 29 -9.68 12.35 6.39
CA SER A 29 -8.99 12.86 5.19
C SER A 29 -8.06 11.83 4.54
N CYS A 30 -7.68 10.81 5.29
CA CYS A 30 -6.76 9.75 4.90
C CYS A 30 -7.47 8.55 4.24
N CYS A 31 -8.79 8.48 4.27
CA CYS A 31 -9.54 7.33 3.77
C CYS A 31 -10.58 7.73 2.72
N GLU A 32 -10.71 6.91 1.69
CA GLU A 32 -11.73 6.98 0.65
C GLU A 32 -12.24 5.57 0.35
N ASP A 33 -13.21 5.41 -0.55
CA ASP A 33 -13.72 4.08 -0.88
C ASP A 33 -12.59 3.16 -1.39
N ALA A 34 -12.38 2.06 -0.65
CA ALA A 34 -11.30 1.09 -0.85
C ALA A 34 -9.86 1.65 -0.80
N LEU A 35 -9.63 2.80 -0.15
CA LEU A 35 -8.30 3.35 0.13
C LEU A 35 -8.19 3.72 1.62
N ILE A 36 -7.17 3.19 2.28
CA ILE A 36 -6.86 3.50 3.68
C ILE A 36 -5.41 3.97 3.77
N ALA A 37 -5.20 5.20 4.24
CA ALA A 37 -3.87 5.69 4.59
C ALA A 37 -3.68 5.71 6.12
N TYR A 38 -2.46 5.45 6.59
CA TYR A 38 -2.12 5.60 8.01
C TYR A 38 -2.20 7.07 8.45
N GLY A 39 -1.72 7.98 7.60
CA GLY A 39 -1.75 9.42 7.89
C GLY A 39 -1.34 10.29 6.70
N PRO A 40 -1.29 11.61 6.90
CA PRO A 40 -0.79 12.54 5.89
C PRO A 40 0.72 12.36 5.67
N TYR A 41 1.20 12.70 4.47
CA TYR A 41 2.64 12.70 4.14
C TYR A 41 3.37 13.90 4.77
N GLU A 42 3.37 13.98 6.09
CA GLU A 42 3.93 15.10 6.85
C GLU A 42 4.64 14.63 8.13
N GLY A 43 5.41 15.55 8.74
CA GLY A 43 6.04 15.37 10.04
C GLY A 43 6.86 14.06 10.18
N VAL A 44 6.65 13.37 11.30
CA VAL A 44 7.38 12.14 11.65
C VAL A 44 7.13 11.03 10.64
N LEU A 45 5.90 10.89 10.14
CA LEU A 45 5.57 9.82 9.20
C LEU A 45 6.30 10.00 7.86
N ALA A 46 6.31 11.21 7.31
CA ALA A 46 7.09 11.53 6.11
C ALA A 46 8.58 11.28 6.32
N PHE A 47 9.12 11.69 7.47
CA PHE A 47 10.53 11.44 7.82
C PHE A 47 10.86 9.95 7.81
N LEU A 48 10.07 9.12 8.50
CA LEU A 48 10.30 7.67 8.57
C LEU A 48 10.20 7.01 7.19
N VAL A 49 9.19 7.37 6.40
CA VAL A 49 9.05 6.86 5.02
C VAL A 49 10.24 7.27 4.17
N LEU A 50 10.77 8.49 4.29
CA LEU A 50 11.96 8.93 3.57
C LEU A 50 13.22 8.19 4.01
N ARG A 51 13.46 8.01 5.31
CA ARG A 51 14.61 7.25 5.84
C ARG A 51 14.59 5.80 5.38
N TYR A 52 13.41 5.17 5.40
CA TYR A 52 13.23 3.83 4.88
C TYR A 52 13.41 3.75 3.36
N LYS A 53 12.63 4.55 2.61
CA LYS A 53 12.55 4.50 1.15
C LYS A 53 13.81 5.00 0.48
N SER A 54 14.37 6.12 0.93
CA SER A 54 15.51 6.78 0.27
C SER A 54 16.81 6.60 1.05
N GLY A 55 16.75 6.60 2.38
CA GLY A 55 17.92 6.38 3.25
C GLY A 55 18.36 4.91 3.35
N GLY A 56 17.51 3.96 2.95
CA GLY A 56 17.85 2.53 2.93
C GLY A 56 17.85 1.87 4.32
N GLU A 57 17.23 2.50 5.31
CA GLU A 57 17.17 1.98 6.68
C GLU A 57 16.20 0.81 6.83
N LEU A 58 16.67 -0.39 6.52
CA LEU A 58 15.84 -1.61 6.54
C LEU A 58 15.28 -1.96 7.92
N LEU A 59 15.92 -1.49 9.00
CA LEU A 59 15.45 -1.69 10.38
C LEU A 59 14.11 -1.00 10.67
N LEU A 60 13.70 -0.03 9.84
CA LEU A 60 12.37 0.56 9.92
C LEU A 60 11.27 -0.34 9.36
N ALA A 61 11.62 -1.39 8.60
CA ALA A 61 10.62 -2.21 7.91
C ALA A 61 9.63 -2.91 8.87
N PRO A 62 10.06 -3.52 10.00
CA PRO A 62 9.13 -4.11 10.96
C PRO A 62 8.17 -3.08 11.55
N PHE A 63 8.68 -1.90 11.92
CA PHE A 63 7.87 -0.82 12.47
C PHE A 63 6.83 -0.32 11.44
N LEU A 64 7.26 -0.04 10.21
CA LEU A 64 6.34 0.38 9.16
C LEU A 64 5.31 -0.71 8.83
N ALA A 65 5.68 -1.98 8.89
CA ALA A 65 4.74 -3.09 8.72
C ALA A 65 3.68 -3.12 9.84
N ASP A 66 4.04 -2.77 11.08
CA ASP A 66 3.05 -2.67 12.16
C ASP A 66 2.05 -1.53 11.92
N LEU A 67 2.47 -0.44 11.26
CA LEU A 67 1.54 0.62 10.84
C LEU A 67 0.54 0.12 9.79
N PHE A 68 0.97 -0.70 8.82
CA PHE A 68 0.04 -1.35 7.89
C PHE A 68 -0.89 -2.32 8.60
N LEU A 69 -0.37 -3.12 9.54
CA LEU A 69 -1.14 -4.11 10.26
C LEU A 69 -2.28 -3.46 11.06
N ALA A 70 -2.05 -2.28 11.64
CA ALA A 70 -3.07 -1.51 12.34
C ALA A 70 -4.25 -1.05 11.45
N LEU A 71 -4.05 -1.03 10.12
CA LEU A 71 -5.07 -0.64 9.13
C LEU A 71 -5.75 -1.85 8.48
N MET A 72 -5.20 -3.05 8.67
CA MET A 72 -5.77 -4.27 8.14
C MET A 72 -6.88 -4.76 9.08
N GLN A 73 -8.02 -5.13 8.50
CA GLN A 73 -9.00 -5.92 9.21
C GLN A 73 -8.50 -7.37 9.25
N ALA A 74 -8.49 -7.96 10.44
CA ALA A 74 -8.07 -9.33 10.65
C ALA A 74 -9.07 -10.28 9.96
N ASP A 75 -8.70 -10.79 8.79
CA ASP A 75 -9.54 -11.74 8.06
C ASP A 75 -8.69 -12.82 7.38
N ALA A 76 -9.09 -14.08 7.58
CA ALA A 76 -8.29 -15.27 7.28
C ALA A 76 -8.13 -15.54 5.77
N PHE A 77 -8.88 -14.85 4.91
CA PHE A 77 -8.90 -15.07 3.45
C PHE A 77 -8.38 -13.88 2.64
N SER A 78 -7.34 -13.23 3.15
CA SER A 78 -6.72 -12.06 2.51
C SER A 78 -5.45 -12.41 1.73
N VAL A 79 -5.21 -11.74 0.60
CA VAL A 79 -3.96 -11.83 -0.18
C VAL A 79 -3.25 -10.48 -0.20
N LEU A 80 -1.93 -10.46 -0.02
CA LEU A 80 -1.12 -9.24 -0.06
C LEU A 80 -0.50 -9.06 -1.45
N VAL A 81 -0.76 -7.92 -2.09
CA VAL A 81 -0.20 -7.56 -3.41
C VAL A 81 0.61 -6.27 -3.28
N PRO A 82 1.95 -6.36 -3.14
CA PRO A 82 2.79 -5.17 -3.05
C PRO A 82 2.94 -4.48 -4.41
N ILE A 83 2.81 -3.16 -4.43
CA ILE A 83 3.21 -2.33 -5.56
C ILE A 83 4.74 -2.35 -5.66
N PRO A 84 5.31 -2.81 -6.79
CA PRO A 84 6.75 -3.01 -6.90
C PRO A 84 7.50 -1.68 -6.93
N ALA A 85 8.69 -1.63 -6.34
CA ALA A 85 9.61 -0.53 -6.60
C ALA A 85 9.93 -0.41 -8.10
N SER A 86 10.14 0.82 -8.58
CA SER A 86 10.69 1.05 -9.93
C SER A 86 12.07 0.38 -10.07
N LYS A 87 12.46 -0.01 -11.28
CA LYS A 87 13.74 -0.72 -11.50
C LYS A 87 14.94 0.08 -11.02
N GLU A 88 14.95 1.37 -11.33
CA GLU A 88 15.98 2.28 -10.85
C GLU A 88 15.94 2.41 -9.33
N GLY A 89 14.75 2.55 -8.74
CA GLY A 89 14.59 2.58 -7.29
C GLY A 89 15.20 1.34 -6.65
N LYS A 90 14.84 0.16 -7.15
CA LYS A 90 15.39 -1.11 -6.70
C LYS A 90 16.91 -1.20 -6.90
N ARG A 91 17.45 -0.76 -8.04
CA ARG A 91 18.90 -0.73 -8.31
C ARG A 91 19.64 0.19 -7.35
N ARG A 92 19.14 1.40 -7.14
CA ARG A 92 19.74 2.40 -6.25
C ARG A 92 19.80 1.92 -4.80
N ARG A 93 18.78 1.16 -4.37
CA ARG A 93 18.56 0.83 -2.96
C ARG A 93 18.96 -0.61 -2.60
N GLY A 94 19.06 -1.50 -3.58
CA GLY A 94 19.36 -2.92 -3.38
C GLY A 94 18.15 -3.77 -2.99
N PHE A 95 16.99 -3.18 -2.66
CA PHE A 95 15.79 -3.91 -2.23
C PHE A 95 14.48 -3.34 -2.81
N ASP A 96 13.41 -4.12 -2.66
CA ASP A 96 12.04 -3.75 -3.03
C ASP A 96 11.23 -3.49 -1.75
N GLN A 97 10.92 -2.23 -1.51
CA GLN A 97 10.37 -1.71 -0.25
C GLN A 97 9.05 -2.41 0.15
N MET A 98 8.07 -2.42 -0.75
CA MET A 98 6.76 -3.02 -0.47
C MET A 98 6.82 -4.53 -0.44
N LEU A 99 7.72 -5.15 -1.19
CA LEU A 99 7.94 -6.59 -1.07
C LEU A 99 8.50 -6.98 0.30
N LEU A 100 9.40 -6.18 0.87
CA LEU A 100 9.94 -6.42 2.21
C LEU A 100 8.84 -6.29 3.28
N ILE A 101 8.07 -5.20 3.25
CA ILE A 101 6.93 -4.98 4.15
C ILE A 101 5.89 -6.10 4.01
N ALA A 102 5.50 -6.45 2.78
CA ALA A 102 4.53 -7.51 2.52
C ALA A 102 4.97 -8.87 3.08
N ARG A 103 6.26 -9.19 3.03
CA ARG A 103 6.80 -10.43 3.63
C ARG A 103 6.72 -10.42 5.15
N ILE A 104 6.96 -9.28 5.79
CA ILE A 104 6.82 -9.13 7.25
C ILE A 104 5.35 -9.30 7.64
N LEU A 105 4.45 -8.60 6.94
CA LEU A 105 3.01 -8.74 7.13
C LEU A 105 2.54 -10.18 6.96
N SER A 106 2.97 -10.85 5.89
CA SER A 106 2.66 -12.26 5.63
C SER A 106 3.04 -13.19 6.79
N ARG A 107 4.20 -12.96 7.44
CA ARG A 107 4.60 -13.71 8.63
C ARG A 107 3.71 -13.41 9.84
N LYS A 108 3.23 -12.18 9.98
CA LYS A 108 2.37 -11.74 11.10
C LYS A 108 0.92 -12.19 10.94
N THR A 109 0.41 -12.27 9.71
CA THR A 109 -1.01 -12.52 9.42
C THR A 109 -1.29 -13.89 8.80
N GLY A 110 -0.27 -14.59 8.30
CA GLY A 110 -0.44 -15.79 7.48
C GLY A 110 -0.90 -15.54 6.04
N ALA A 111 -1.23 -14.29 5.68
CA ALA A 111 -1.71 -13.95 4.35
C ALA A 111 -0.61 -14.14 3.29
N PRO A 112 -0.87 -14.86 2.18
CA PRO A 112 0.14 -15.07 1.13
C PRO A 112 0.44 -13.78 0.37
N VAL A 113 1.70 -13.64 -0.07
CA VAL A 113 2.15 -12.51 -0.91
C VAL A 113 2.15 -12.90 -2.38
N VAL A 114 1.42 -12.15 -3.21
CA VAL A 114 1.40 -12.31 -4.67
C VAL A 114 2.04 -11.11 -5.34
N ARG A 115 3.19 -11.35 -5.99
CA ARG A 115 3.89 -10.35 -6.79
C ARG A 115 3.29 -10.34 -8.19
N LEU A 116 2.26 -9.52 -8.37
CA LEU A 116 1.50 -9.47 -9.62
C LEU A 116 2.07 -8.44 -10.61
N PHE A 117 2.50 -7.29 -10.11
CA PHE A 117 2.85 -6.17 -10.97
C PHE A 117 4.36 -5.99 -11.18
N SER A 118 4.70 -5.21 -12.20
CA SER A 118 6.03 -4.69 -12.54
C SER A 118 5.87 -3.30 -13.18
N HIS A 119 6.90 -2.46 -13.12
CA HIS A 119 6.87 -1.19 -13.86
C HIS A 119 7.37 -1.35 -15.30
N HIS A 120 6.79 -0.58 -16.23
CA HIS A 120 7.21 -0.50 -17.63
C HIS A 120 8.71 -0.20 -17.76
N LYS A 121 9.36 -0.76 -18.79
CA LYS A 121 10.70 -0.35 -19.25
C LYS A 121 10.56 0.95 -20.07
N GLY A 122 10.18 2.07 -19.47
CA GLY A 122 10.21 3.35 -20.18
C GLY A 122 11.67 3.76 -20.42
N ARG A 123 12.12 3.87 -21.68
CA ARG A 123 13.32 4.65 -22.01
C ARG A 123 13.08 6.05 -21.47
N ARG A 124 13.98 6.53 -20.60
CA ARG A 124 13.92 7.91 -20.12
C ARG A 124 14.22 8.83 -21.31
N HIS A 125 13.20 9.44 -21.89
CA HIS A 125 13.42 10.68 -22.61
C HIS A 125 13.61 11.75 -21.53
N ALA A 126 14.84 12.26 -21.41
CA ALA A 126 15.25 13.19 -20.36
C ALA A 126 14.41 14.48 -20.31
N LEU A 127 13.66 14.76 -21.37
CA LEU A 127 12.87 15.97 -21.61
C LEU A 127 11.40 15.91 -21.14
N LEU A 128 10.94 14.81 -20.53
CA LEU A 128 9.55 14.74 -20.06
C LEU A 128 9.31 15.62 -18.83
N SER A 129 8.26 16.43 -18.88
CA SER A 129 7.77 17.28 -17.78
C SER A 129 7.44 16.46 -16.53
N LYS A 130 7.37 17.10 -15.35
CA LYS A 130 7.01 16.43 -14.08
C LYS A 130 5.69 15.65 -14.19
N LYS A 131 4.72 16.19 -14.95
CA LYS A 131 3.43 15.56 -15.26
C LYS A 131 3.58 14.31 -16.14
N ALA A 132 4.35 14.39 -17.22
CA ALA A 132 4.59 13.25 -18.11
C ALA A 132 5.41 12.12 -17.44
N ARG A 133 6.33 12.46 -16.51
CA ARG A 133 7.02 11.45 -15.68
C ARG A 133 6.08 10.70 -14.73
N LEU A 134 5.02 11.35 -14.25
CA LEU A 134 3.99 10.74 -13.41
C LEU A 134 3.06 9.82 -14.22
N GLU A 135 2.78 10.17 -15.47
CA GLU A 135 2.00 9.34 -16.42
C GLU A 135 2.80 8.12 -16.93
N THR A 136 4.13 8.19 -17.00
CA THR A 136 5.00 7.09 -17.50
C THR A 136 5.13 5.90 -16.51
N LYS A 137 4.48 5.94 -15.34
CA LYS A 137 4.47 4.82 -14.37
C LYS A 137 3.30 3.87 -14.59
N SER A 138 3.07 3.40 -15.82
CA SER A 138 2.10 2.33 -16.03
C SER A 138 2.55 1.06 -15.31
N LEU A 139 1.68 0.55 -14.44
CA LEU A 139 1.83 -0.78 -13.89
C LEU A 139 1.56 -1.78 -15.00
N LEU A 140 2.44 -2.76 -15.12
CA LEU A 140 2.27 -3.91 -15.99
C LEU A 140 2.05 -5.15 -15.14
N VAL A 141 1.09 -5.97 -15.54
CA VAL A 141 0.97 -7.33 -15.03
C VAL A 141 2.19 -8.11 -15.48
N ARG A 142 2.80 -8.87 -14.56
CA ARG A 142 3.93 -9.73 -14.90
C ARG A 142 3.49 -10.78 -15.91
N LYS A 143 4.31 -10.95 -16.96
CA LYS A 143 4.11 -11.99 -17.99
C LYS A 143 3.96 -13.41 -17.41
N TYR A 144 4.59 -13.65 -16.26
CA TYR A 144 4.53 -14.93 -15.56
C TYR A 144 3.99 -14.74 -14.14
N VAL A 145 2.72 -15.08 -13.96
CA VAL A 145 2.07 -15.28 -12.66
C VAL A 145 1.87 -16.79 -12.50
N SER A 146 2.31 -17.36 -11.38
CA SER A 146 2.17 -18.81 -11.17
C SER A 146 0.69 -19.22 -11.12
N LYS A 147 0.36 -20.45 -11.56
CA LYS A 147 -1.00 -21.00 -11.46
C LYS A 147 -1.52 -20.90 -10.02
N ARG A 148 -0.68 -21.22 -9.03
CA ARG A 148 -0.98 -21.09 -7.60
C ARG A 148 -1.36 -19.67 -7.21
N SER A 149 -0.61 -18.66 -7.66
CA SER A 149 -0.93 -17.25 -7.40
C SER A 149 -2.28 -16.85 -8.01
N GLY A 150 -2.57 -17.29 -9.24
CA GLY A 150 -3.87 -17.04 -9.87
C GLY A 150 -5.03 -17.71 -9.14
N THR A 151 -4.85 -18.93 -8.64
CA THR A 151 -5.84 -19.63 -7.82
C THR A 151 -6.07 -18.91 -6.49
N LEU A 152 -5.01 -18.51 -5.78
CA LEU A 152 -5.13 -17.75 -4.54
C LEU A 152 -5.92 -16.45 -4.72
N LEU A 153 -5.65 -15.70 -5.80
CA LEU A 153 -6.36 -14.45 -6.08
C LEU A 153 -7.84 -14.67 -6.44
N ARG A 154 -8.21 -15.80 -7.05
CA ARG A 154 -9.62 -16.14 -7.35
C ARG A 154 -10.40 -16.67 -6.15
N GLN A 155 -9.71 -17.25 -5.17
CA GLN A 155 -10.33 -17.87 -4.00
C GLN A 155 -10.34 -16.96 -2.77
N CYS A 156 -9.56 -15.88 -2.78
CA CYS A 156 -9.53 -14.93 -1.68
C CYS A 156 -10.80 -14.08 -1.66
N LYS A 157 -11.24 -13.71 -0.45
CA LYS A 157 -12.32 -12.74 -0.28
C LYS A 157 -11.84 -11.32 -0.49
N GLN A 158 -10.59 -11.05 -0.09
CA GLN A 158 -10.02 -9.72 -0.08
C GLN A 158 -8.57 -9.69 -0.55
N ILE A 159 -8.22 -8.66 -1.30
CA ILE A 159 -6.87 -8.36 -1.74
C ILE A 159 -6.44 -7.02 -1.15
N TYR A 160 -5.36 -7.03 -0.38
CA TYR A 160 -4.72 -5.81 0.08
C TYR A 160 -3.61 -5.39 -0.90
N VAL A 161 -3.83 -4.27 -1.58
CA VAL A 161 -2.79 -3.63 -2.39
C VAL A 161 -1.97 -2.72 -1.48
N LEU A 162 -0.65 -2.93 -1.43
CA LEU A 162 0.24 -2.22 -0.51
C LEU A 162 1.16 -1.27 -1.27
N ASP A 163 1.11 0.02 -0.93
CA ASP A 163 2.03 1.05 -1.43
C ASP A 163 2.50 1.97 -0.30
N ASP A 164 3.57 2.74 -0.50
CA ASP A 164 4.08 3.62 0.56
C ASP A 164 3.40 4.99 0.59
N ILE A 165 3.22 5.64 -0.56
CA ILE A 165 2.69 6.99 -0.66
C ILE A 165 1.65 7.07 -1.79
N HIS A 166 0.42 7.43 -1.43
CA HIS A 166 -0.64 7.78 -2.37
C HIS A 166 -0.59 9.27 -2.70
N THR A 167 -0.11 9.59 -3.90
CA THR A 167 -0.13 10.97 -4.42
C THR A 167 -1.35 11.19 -5.33
N THR A 168 -1.21 10.90 -6.63
CA THR A 168 -2.29 11.01 -7.62
C THR A 168 -3.18 9.77 -7.65
N GLY A 169 -2.83 8.72 -6.91
CA GLY A 169 -3.55 7.44 -6.89
C GLY A 169 -3.45 6.58 -8.14
N SER A 170 -2.96 7.11 -9.28
CA SER A 170 -2.99 6.44 -10.58
C SER A 170 -2.44 5.01 -10.58
N THR A 171 -1.40 4.75 -9.76
CA THR A 171 -0.79 3.43 -9.60
C THR A 171 -1.71 2.48 -8.86
N CYS A 172 -2.21 2.87 -7.69
CA CYS A 172 -3.13 2.03 -6.91
C CYS A 172 -4.47 1.82 -7.62
N SER A 173 -5.00 2.84 -8.30
CA SER A 173 -6.24 2.73 -9.10
C SER A 173 -6.08 1.73 -10.25
N GLN A 174 -4.98 1.78 -11.02
CA GLN A 174 -4.71 0.80 -12.07
C GLN A 174 -4.63 -0.63 -11.51
N ALA A 175 -3.96 -0.81 -10.37
CA ALA A 175 -3.88 -2.11 -9.71
C ALA A 175 -5.26 -2.61 -9.26
N LYS A 176 -6.05 -1.75 -8.63
CA LYS A 176 -7.42 -2.03 -8.18
C LYS A 176 -8.30 -2.48 -9.34
N THR A 177 -8.41 -1.67 -10.39
CA THR A 177 -9.24 -1.97 -11.57
C THR A 177 -8.85 -3.30 -12.22
N TYR A 178 -7.55 -3.58 -12.36
CA TYR A 178 -7.08 -4.85 -12.90
C TYR A 178 -7.48 -6.04 -12.01
N LEU A 179 -7.29 -5.91 -10.70
CA LEU A 179 -7.55 -6.99 -9.75
C LEU A 179 -9.05 -7.32 -9.65
N GLU A 180 -9.89 -6.29 -9.57
CA GLU A 180 -11.36 -6.44 -9.49
C GLU A 180 -11.90 -7.10 -10.76
N SER A 181 -11.49 -6.60 -11.94
CA SER A 181 -11.93 -7.16 -13.23
C SER A 181 -11.43 -8.58 -13.49
N SER A 182 -10.24 -8.93 -13.00
CA SER A 182 -9.62 -10.23 -13.29
C SER A 182 -9.98 -11.33 -12.29
N TYR A 183 -10.30 -10.96 -11.05
CA TYR A 183 -10.39 -11.92 -9.93
C TYR A 183 -11.67 -11.83 -9.11
N GLN A 184 -12.55 -10.83 -9.35
CA GLN A 184 -13.84 -10.67 -8.65
C GLN A 184 -13.72 -10.64 -7.12
N ALA A 185 -12.57 -10.23 -6.60
CA ALA A 185 -12.31 -10.10 -5.17
C ALA A 185 -12.43 -8.63 -4.74
N ARG A 186 -12.80 -8.39 -3.48
CA ARG A 186 -12.77 -7.05 -2.90
C ARG A 186 -11.32 -6.59 -2.81
N VAL A 187 -11.01 -5.43 -3.38
CA VAL A 187 -9.66 -4.86 -3.31
C VAL A 187 -9.67 -3.68 -2.35
N ILE A 188 -8.74 -3.66 -1.39
CA ILE A 188 -8.49 -2.52 -0.52
C ILE A 188 -7.04 -2.09 -0.70
N THR A 189 -6.83 -0.82 -1.04
CA THR A 189 -5.49 -0.23 -1.05
C THR A 189 -5.16 0.27 0.33
N ILE A 190 -4.01 -0.15 0.87
CA ILE A 190 -3.45 0.41 2.10
C ILE A 190 -2.16 1.13 1.75
N VAL A 191 -2.01 2.35 2.26
CA VAL A 191 -0.78 3.13 2.14
C VAL A 191 -0.32 3.67 3.49
N LEU A 192 0.98 3.96 3.62
CA LEU A 192 1.46 4.67 4.81
C LEU A 192 1.00 6.13 4.75
N CYS A 193 1.19 6.78 3.61
CA CYS A 193 0.95 8.22 3.49
C CYS A 193 -0.02 8.56 2.38
N LYS A 194 -0.90 9.54 2.63
CA LYS A 194 -1.64 10.27 1.61
C LYS A 194 -1.08 11.69 1.50
N ALA A 195 -0.78 12.13 0.28
CA ALA A 195 -0.28 13.48 0.02
C ALA A 195 -1.40 14.49 -0.22
#